data_AF-Q9SE17-F1
#
_entry.id   AF-Q9SE17-F1
#
_cell.length_a   1.000
_cell.length_b   1.000
_cell.length_c   1.000
_cell.angle_alpha   90.00
_cell.angle_beta   90.00
_cell.angle_gamma   90.00
#
_symmetry.space_group_name_H-M   'P 1'
#
loop_
_entity.id
_entity.type
_entity.pdbx_description
1 polymer ?
#
loop_
_entity_poly.entity_id
_entity_poly.type
_entity_poly.pdbx_seq_one_letter_code
_entity_poly.pdbx_strand_id
1 'polypeptide(L)' 'MKSAVYALLCFIFIVSGHIQELEANLMKRCTRGFRKLGKCTTLEEEKCKTLYPRGQCTCSDSKMNTHSCDCKSC' A
#
# COMPACT_ATOMS: atom_id res chain seq x y z
N MET A 1 -11.27 -43.66 -12.65
CA MET A 1 -10.35 -42.64 -12.08
C MET A 1 -10.67 -41.22 -12.56
N LYS A 2 -11.95 -40.82 -12.59
CA LYS A 2 -12.36 -39.46 -13.02
C LYS A 2 -12.60 -38.51 -11.83
N SER A 3 -13.05 -39.07 -10.70
CA SER A 3 -13.39 -38.32 -9.49
C SER A 3 -12.15 -37.76 -8.76
N ALA A 4 -11.05 -38.51 -8.73
CA ALA A 4 -9.80 -38.06 -8.12
C ALA A 4 -9.18 -36.85 -8.87
N VAL A 5 -9.31 -36.82 -10.20
CA VAL A 5 -8.83 -35.70 -11.02
C VAL A 5 -9.64 -34.43 -10.74
N TYR A 6 -10.96 -34.57 -10.55
CA TYR A 6 -11.83 -33.45 -10.22
C TYR A 6 -11.51 -32.85 -8.85
N ALA A 7 -11.29 -33.69 -7.84
CA ALA A 7 -10.89 -33.25 -6.50
C ALA A 7 -9.54 -32.50 -6.51
N LEU A 8 -8.57 -32.99 -7.29
CA LEU A 8 -7.26 -32.36 -7.41
C LEU A 8 -7.36 -30.97 -8.05
N LEU A 9 -8.16 -30.82 -9.11
CA LEU A 9 -8.39 -29.54 -9.78
C LEU A 9 -9.08 -28.55 -8.83
N CYS A 10 -10.12 -28.97 -8.10
CA CYS A 10 -10.79 -28.11 -7.12
C CYS A 10 -9.82 -27.59 -6.05
N PHE A 11 -8.91 -28.43 -5.54
CA PHE A 11 -7.89 -28.00 -4.58
C PHE A 11 -6.95 -26.94 -5.17
N ILE A 12 -6.51 -27.11 -6.42
CA ILE A 12 -5.61 -26.14 -7.08
C ILE A 12 -6.31 -24.79 -7.27
N PHE A 13 -7.58 -24.78 -7.69
CA PHE A 13 -8.35 -23.54 -7.86
C PHE A 13 -8.61 -22.83 -6.52
N ILE A 14 -8.96 -23.56 -5.47
CA ILE A 14 -9.20 -22.99 -4.13
C ILE A 14 -7.90 -22.38 -3.56
N VAL A 15 -6.78 -23.11 -3.65
CA VAL A 15 -5.49 -22.63 -3.16
C VAL A 15 -4.99 -21.43 -3.99
N SER A 16 -5.16 -21.45 -5.31
CA SER A 16 -4.74 -20.34 -6.18
C SER A 16 -5.59 -19.08 -5.98
N GLY A 17 -6.90 -19.24 -5.77
CA GLY A 17 -7.80 -18.12 -5.44
C GLY A 17 -7.41 -17.44 -4.11
N HIS A 18 -7.11 -18.23 -3.08
CA HIS A 18 -6.70 -17.70 -1.78
C HIS A 18 -5.33 -16.99 -1.81
N ILE A 19 -4.40 -17.41 -2.67
CA ILE A 19 -3.09 -16.75 -2.81
C ILE A 19 -3.23 -15.37 -3.48
N GLN A 20 -4.08 -15.22 -4.50
CA GLN A 20 -4.29 -13.93 -5.16
C GLN A 20 -4.96 -12.89 -4.23
N GLU A 21 -5.92 -13.29 -3.40
CA GLU A 21 -6.53 -12.37 -2.42
C GLU A 21 -5.54 -11.92 -1.34
N LEU A 22 -4.53 -12.75 -1.03
CA LEU A 22 -3.47 -12.42 -0.08
C LEU A 22 -2.49 -11.42 -0.68
N GLU A 23 -2.04 -11.59 -1.93
CA GLU A 23 -1.17 -10.62 -2.60
C GLU A 23 -1.84 -9.26 -2.82
N ALA A 24 -3.15 -9.24 -3.14
CA ALA A 24 -3.91 -8.00 -3.29
C ALA A 24 -4.11 -7.25 -1.96
N ASN A 25 -4.30 -7.97 -0.84
CA ASN A 25 -4.41 -7.35 0.48
C ASN A 25 -3.06 -7.06 1.16
N LEU A 26 -1.95 -7.57 0.62
CA LEU A 26 -0.60 -7.29 1.14
C LEU A 26 0.00 -5.99 0.60
N MET A 27 -0.73 -5.17 -0.17
CA MET A 27 -0.40 -3.74 -0.24
C MET A 27 -0.76 -3.11 1.11
N LYS A 28 0.14 -3.25 2.08
CA LYS A 28 0.04 -2.61 3.40
C LYS A 28 -0.16 -1.11 3.17
N ARG A 29 -1.38 -0.63 3.42
CA ARG A 29 -1.68 0.80 3.45
C ARG A 29 -0.65 1.45 4.39
N CYS A 30 0.18 2.32 3.85
CA CYS A 30 1.20 3.02 4.62
C CYS A 30 0.57 3.62 5.87
N THR A 31 1.03 3.17 7.03
CA THR A 31 0.45 3.62 8.28
C THR A 31 1.04 4.98 8.62
N ARG A 32 0.25 6.01 8.30
CA ARG A 32 0.36 7.41 8.72
C ARG A 32 1.56 8.20 8.17
N GLY A 33 1.21 9.13 7.29
CA GLY A 33 1.93 10.38 7.15
C GLY A 33 2.02 11.10 8.49
N PHE A 34 3.24 11.38 8.93
CA PHE A 34 3.49 12.28 10.04
C PHE A 34 2.91 13.67 9.69
N ARG A 35 2.29 14.34 10.67
CA ARG A 35 1.74 15.69 10.50
C ARG A 35 2.72 16.70 11.09
N LYS A 36 3.25 17.60 10.26
CA LYS A 36 4.15 18.68 10.68
C LYS A 36 3.47 20.03 10.55
N LEU A 37 3.95 21.00 11.33
CA LEU A 37 3.60 22.41 11.17
C LEU A 37 4.27 23.00 9.92
N GLY A 38 3.57 23.92 9.26
CA GLY A 38 3.98 24.55 8.01
C GLY A 38 3.34 23.90 6.78
N LYS A 39 3.61 24.49 5.62
CA LYS A 39 3.11 24.03 4.32
C LYS A 39 4.03 23.01 3.66
N CYS A 40 3.49 22.26 2.71
CA CYS A 40 4.30 21.48 1.79
C CYS A 40 5.24 22.40 1.03
N THR A 41 6.52 22.03 1.06
CA THR A 41 7.57 22.65 0.26
C THR A 41 8.26 21.56 -0.54
N THR A 42 8.96 21.93 -1.59
CA THR A 42 9.77 21.00 -2.39
C THR A 42 10.75 20.20 -1.51
N LEU A 43 11.28 20.83 -0.45
CA LEU A 43 12.16 20.17 0.51
C LEU A 43 11.44 19.07 1.33
N GLU A 44 10.21 19.33 1.81
CA GLU A 44 9.45 18.33 2.55
C GLU A 44 8.95 17.21 1.62
N GLU A 45 8.69 17.50 0.35
CA GLU A 45 8.35 16.49 -0.65
C GLU A 45 9.53 15.54 -0.93
N GLU A 46 10.75 16.07 -1.06
CA GLU A 46 11.96 15.25 -1.20
C GLU A 46 12.26 14.43 0.06
N LYS A 47 12.03 14.99 1.26
CA LYS A 47 12.09 14.22 2.52
C LYS A 47 11.05 13.12 2.56
N CYS A 48 9.86 13.37 2.02
CA CYS A 48 8.78 12.39 1.91
C CYS A 48 9.20 11.19 1.06
N LYS A 49 9.77 11.46 -0.12
CA LYS A 49 10.33 10.45 -1.02
C LYS A 49 11.52 9.71 -0.40
N THR A 50 12.35 10.41 0.36
CA THR A 50 13.49 9.79 1.07
C THR A 50 13.02 8.85 2.19
N LEU A 51 11.96 9.21 2.92
CA LEU A 51 11.39 8.36 3.96
C LEU A 51 10.75 7.08 3.38
N TYR A 52 10.16 7.21 2.19
CA TYR A 52 9.44 6.13 1.51
C TYR A 52 9.91 6.00 0.05
N PRO A 53 11.14 5.50 -0.19
CA PRO A 53 11.77 5.51 -1.52
C PRO A 53 11.08 4.60 -2.54
N ARG A 54 10.30 3.61 -2.07
CA ARG A 54 9.52 2.70 -2.90
C ARG A 54 8.04 3.07 -2.97
N GLY A 55 7.62 4.07 -2.20
CA GLY A 55 6.22 4.42 -2.05
C GLY A 55 5.79 5.54 -3.00
N GLN A 56 4.57 5.44 -3.53
CA GLN A 56 3.92 6.60 -4.14
C GLN A 56 3.42 7.51 -3.02
N CYS A 57 4.24 8.50 -2.69
CA CYS A 57 3.98 9.46 -1.63
C CYS A 57 3.76 10.86 -2.17
N THR A 58 2.83 11.57 -1.56
CA THR A 58 2.49 12.95 -1.87
C THR A 58 2.45 13.77 -0.60
N CYS A 59 2.89 15.03 -0.67
CA CYS A 59 2.74 15.96 0.42
C CYS A 59 1.37 16.65 0.32
N SER A 60 0.57 16.57 1.37
CA SER A 60 -0.77 17.18 1.44
C SER A 60 -0.82 18.28 2.49
N ASP A 61 -1.22 19.49 2.09
CA ASP A 61 -1.48 20.59 3.00
C ASP A 61 -2.82 20.44 3.72
N SER A 62 -2.87 20.93 4.96
CA SER A 62 -4.04 20.88 5.82
C SER A 62 -4.43 22.27 6.34
N LYS A 63 -5.72 22.45 6.64
CA LYS A 63 -6.35 23.75 6.94
C LYS A 63 -5.75 24.48 8.15
N MET A 64 -5.07 23.78 9.06
CA MET A 64 -4.46 24.34 10.27
C MET A 64 -2.96 24.68 10.10
N ASN A 65 -2.53 25.08 8.89
CA ASN A 65 -1.11 25.33 8.58
C ASN A 65 -0.21 24.15 8.99
N THR A 66 -0.66 22.96 8.62
CA THR A 66 0.08 21.70 8.84
C THR A 66 0.10 20.94 7.52
N HIS A 67 1.10 20.11 7.30
CA HIS A 67 1.16 19.21 6.15
C HIS A 67 1.40 17.77 6.61
N SER A 68 1.02 16.83 5.76
CA SER A 68 1.25 15.40 5.94
C SER A 68 1.85 14.75 4.71
N CYS A 69 2.61 13.68 4.95
CA CYS A 69 3.17 12.81 3.93
C CYS A 69 2.26 11.61 3.67
N ASP A 70 1.35 11.72 2.71
CA ASP A 70 0.37 10.69 2.42
C ASP A 70 0.92 9.73 1.36
N CYS A 71 1.17 8.49 1.78
CA CYS A 71 1.68 7.44 0.92
C CYS A 71 0.59 6.42 0.60
N LYS A 72 0.33 6.21 -0.69
CA LYS A 72 -0.67 5.25 -1.19
C LYS A 72 -0.17 3.81 -1.13
N SER A 73 1.11 3.62 -1.42
CA SER A 73 1.80 2.33 -1.35
C SER A 73 3.14 2.55 -0.66
N CYS A 74 3.52 1.57 0.15
CA CYS A 74 4.83 1.36 0.74
C CYS A 74 5.20 -0.09 0.40
#